data_AF-A0A660V4X5-F1
#
_entry.id   AF-A0A660V4X5-F1
#
_cell.length_a   1.000
_cell.length_b   1.000
_cell.length_c   1.000
_cell.angle_alpha   90.00
_cell.angle_beta   90.00
_cell.angle_gamma   90.00
#
_symmetry.space_group_name_H-M   'P 1'
#
loop_
_entity.id
_entity.type
_entity.pdbx_description
1 polymer ?
#
loop_
_entity_poly.entity_id
_entity_poly.type
_entity_poly.pdbx_seq_one_letter_code
_entity_poly.pdbx_strand_id
1 'polypeptide(L)'
;INDLKVAIVNKNVSRLSFDSQAESDKDAPLAKLLGQSYTIQISPTGQVKSLDSKDAVAAVTTPYEKKIVKGLLNNKAIARRHQITALSKAPAGGLSLEDTWSEVVPSPPGLLAPKSYEKTYTLATLDETVATIEMTGGESAQAAEGDTQSAGNMGMFAKMFDNEDDYTGTLKIDLATGEVLASNETLISTYIAQEMPANGDPDKGPDVLTMQLTDRVQLEKLN
;
A
#
# COMPACT_ATOMS: atom_id res chain seq x y z
N ILE A 1 -12.63 9.82 9.09
CA ILE A 1 -11.68 8.89 9.75
C ILE A 1 -12.37 8.44 11.03
N ASN A 2 -12.72 7.15 11.12
CA ASN A 2 -13.52 6.64 12.25
C ASN A 2 -12.63 6.02 13.32
N ASP A 3 -11.56 5.34 12.88
CA ASP A 3 -10.55 4.75 13.73
C ASP A 3 -9.15 5.08 13.19
N LEU A 4 -8.17 5.16 14.09
CA LEU A 4 -6.79 5.42 13.73
C LEU A 4 -5.85 4.71 14.71
N LYS A 5 -4.95 3.90 14.16
CA LYS A 5 -3.83 3.31 14.90
C LYS A 5 -2.53 3.66 14.19
N VAL A 6 -1.57 4.22 14.93
CA VAL A 6 -0.26 4.62 14.42
C VAL A 6 0.82 4.12 15.35
N ALA A 7 1.73 3.31 14.81
CA ALA A 7 2.94 2.89 15.50
C ALA A 7 4.16 3.31 14.67
N ILE A 8 5.06 4.08 15.26
CA ILE A 8 6.35 4.42 14.67
C ILE A 8 7.41 3.83 15.57
N VAL A 9 8.05 2.75 15.14
CA VAL A 9 9.17 2.11 15.84
C VAL A 9 10.45 2.38 15.06
N ASN A 10 11.48 2.89 15.74
CA ASN A 10 12.78 3.12 15.13
C ASN A 10 13.85 2.45 15.99
N LYS A 11 14.58 1.47 15.41
CA LYS A 11 15.59 0.65 16.09
C LYS A 11 15.05 0.04 17.39
N ASN A 12 13.89 -0.62 17.31
CA ASN A 12 13.17 -1.24 18.43
C ASN A 12 12.71 -0.28 19.54
N VAL A 13 12.81 1.04 19.33
CA VAL A 13 12.28 2.05 20.25
C VAL A 13 10.99 2.59 19.68
N SER A 14 9.89 2.47 20.43
CA SER A 14 8.64 3.13 20.10
C SER A 14 8.84 4.64 20.17
N ARG A 15 8.70 5.31 19.02
CA ARG A 15 8.76 6.77 18.85
C ARG A 15 7.40 7.40 18.92
N LEU A 16 6.38 6.66 18.49
CA LEU A 16 4.98 7.02 18.62
C LEU A 16 4.17 5.72 18.73
N SER A 17 3.27 5.68 19.68
CA SER A 17 2.18 4.70 19.71
C SER A 17 0.91 5.49 19.94
N PHE A 18 -0.06 5.30 19.04
CA PHE A 18 -1.38 5.85 19.16
C PHE A 18 -2.39 4.80 18.71
N ASP A 19 -3.44 4.62 19.49
CA ASP A 19 -4.56 3.76 19.19
C ASP A 19 -5.85 4.48 19.62
N SER A 20 -6.70 4.86 18.65
CA SER A 20 -7.94 5.58 18.93
C SER A 20 -8.93 4.81 19.80
N GLN A 21 -8.74 3.49 19.92
CA GLN A 21 -9.54 2.62 20.78
C GLN A 21 -8.98 2.52 22.21
N ALA A 22 -7.77 3.02 22.48
CA ALA A 22 -7.18 3.05 23.81
C ALA A 22 -7.65 4.27 24.61
N GLU A 23 -8.10 4.03 25.85
CA GLU A 23 -8.57 5.10 26.74
C GLU A 23 -7.49 6.17 27.00
N SER A 24 -6.22 5.77 27.06
CA SER A 24 -5.08 6.66 27.27
C SER A 24 -4.86 7.66 26.15
N ASP A 25 -5.38 7.38 24.95
CA ASP A 25 -5.05 8.09 23.73
C ASP A 25 -6.18 9.03 23.28
N LYS A 26 -7.31 9.05 23.98
CA LYS A 26 -8.48 9.90 23.64
C LYS A 26 -8.15 11.39 23.56
N ASP A 27 -7.23 11.86 24.40
CA ASP A 27 -6.78 13.25 24.44
C ASP A 27 -5.47 13.48 23.66
N ALA A 28 -4.89 12.43 23.06
CA ALA A 28 -3.64 12.56 22.33
C ALA A 28 -3.82 13.43 21.07
N PRO A 29 -2.77 14.14 20.60
CA PRO A 29 -2.92 15.07 19.47
C PRO A 29 -3.49 14.42 18.19
N LEU A 30 -3.22 13.13 17.96
CA LEU A 30 -3.75 12.38 16.81
C LEU A 30 -5.24 12.07 16.90
N ALA A 31 -5.85 12.07 18.10
CA ALA A 31 -7.29 11.89 18.26
C ALA A 31 -8.10 12.98 17.55
N LYS A 32 -7.51 14.17 17.32
CA LYS A 32 -8.14 15.25 16.55
C LYS A 32 -8.36 14.93 15.08
N LEU A 33 -7.74 13.85 14.56
CA LEU A 33 -8.04 13.35 13.21
C LEU A 33 -9.34 12.56 13.15
N LEU A 34 -9.85 12.07 14.28
CA LEU A 34 -11.13 11.36 14.30
C LEU A 34 -12.25 12.31 13.89
N GLY A 35 -13.16 11.81 13.04
CA GLY A 35 -14.20 12.62 12.42
C GLY A 35 -13.73 13.54 11.29
N GLN A 36 -12.42 13.74 11.09
CA GLN A 36 -11.93 14.50 9.93
C GLN A 36 -12.13 13.71 8.65
N SER A 37 -12.36 14.43 7.55
CA SER A 37 -12.49 13.89 6.20
C SER A 37 -11.65 14.72 5.23
N TYR A 38 -11.35 14.14 4.08
CA TYR A 38 -10.80 14.84 2.94
C TYR A 38 -11.51 14.35 1.69
N THR A 39 -11.61 15.23 0.69
CA THR A 39 -12.27 14.92 -0.58
C THR A 39 -11.23 14.61 -1.62
N ILE A 40 -11.40 13.51 -2.34
CA ILE A 40 -10.62 13.17 -3.54
C ILE A 40 -11.52 13.22 -4.77
N GLN A 41 -10.92 13.54 -5.91
CA GLN A 41 -11.54 13.32 -7.21
C GLN A 41 -10.71 12.29 -7.98
N ILE A 42 -11.34 11.19 -8.39
CA ILE A 42 -10.73 10.14 -9.19
C ILE A 42 -11.21 10.31 -10.64
N SER A 43 -10.29 10.26 -11.61
CA SER A 43 -10.65 10.26 -13.04
C SER A 43 -11.23 8.91 -13.46
N PRO A 44 -11.88 8.83 -14.63
CA PRO A 44 -12.30 7.55 -15.22
C PRO A 44 -11.14 6.54 -15.41
N THR A 45 -9.90 7.04 -15.51
CA THR A 45 -8.67 6.24 -15.61
C THR A 45 -8.05 5.92 -14.25
N GLY A 46 -8.77 6.13 -13.14
CA GLY A 46 -8.31 5.80 -11.79
C GLY A 46 -7.29 6.77 -11.19
N GLN A 47 -6.99 7.91 -11.83
CA GLN A 47 -6.01 8.88 -11.33
C GLN A 47 -6.65 9.87 -10.35
N VAL A 48 -6.00 10.13 -9.23
CA VAL A 48 -6.43 11.16 -8.27
C VAL A 48 -6.02 12.55 -8.78
N LYS A 49 -7.01 13.39 -9.13
CA LYS A 49 -6.80 14.72 -9.75
C LYS A 49 -6.89 15.89 -8.79
N SER A 50 -7.80 15.82 -7.82
CA SER A 50 -8.04 16.89 -6.86
C SER A 50 -8.05 16.32 -5.46
N LEU A 51 -7.47 17.08 -4.52
CA LEU A 51 -7.45 16.74 -3.11
C LEU A 51 -7.66 18.00 -2.27
N ASP A 52 -8.61 17.92 -1.34
CA ASP A 52 -8.71 18.86 -0.24
C ASP A 52 -8.53 18.14 1.11
N SER A 53 -7.30 18.17 1.64
CA SER A 53 -6.92 17.63 2.95
C SER A 53 -6.49 18.70 3.95
N LYS A 54 -6.66 19.99 3.61
CA LYS A 54 -6.09 21.10 4.38
C LYS A 54 -6.61 21.12 5.81
N ASP A 55 -7.91 20.94 5.98
CA ASP A 55 -8.56 20.99 7.29
C ASP A 55 -8.15 19.79 8.16
N ALA A 56 -8.12 18.59 7.58
CA ALA A 56 -7.63 17.39 8.26
C ALA A 56 -6.17 17.51 8.69
N VAL A 57 -5.31 18.13 7.85
CA VAL A 57 -3.91 18.43 8.22
C VAL A 57 -3.82 19.51 9.31
N ALA A 58 -4.71 20.49 9.29
CA ALA A 58 -4.75 21.58 10.27
C ALA A 58 -5.27 21.16 11.64
N ALA A 59 -6.07 20.09 11.72
CA ALA A 59 -6.64 19.57 12.97
C ALA A 59 -5.58 19.19 14.01
N VAL A 60 -4.38 18.79 13.57
CA VAL A 60 -3.26 18.45 14.45
C VAL A 60 -2.21 19.56 14.44
N THR A 61 -2.07 20.25 15.57
CA THR A 61 -1.22 21.44 15.69
C THR A 61 0.14 21.15 16.31
N THR A 62 0.27 20.09 17.12
CA THR A 62 1.52 19.72 17.81
C THR A 62 2.64 19.41 16.80
N PRO A 63 3.86 19.96 16.94
CA PRO A 63 4.87 19.92 15.88
C PRO A 63 5.24 18.53 15.36
N TYR A 64 5.39 17.55 16.27
CA TYR A 64 5.81 16.19 15.90
C TYR A 64 4.70 15.44 15.16
N GLU A 65 3.50 15.38 15.74
CA GLU A 65 2.33 14.73 15.15
C GLU A 65 1.90 15.43 13.87
N LYS A 66 1.97 16.77 13.80
CA LYS A 66 1.71 17.53 12.58
C LYS A 66 2.63 17.10 11.43
N LYS A 67 3.91 16.77 11.71
CA LYS A 67 4.82 16.23 10.69
C LYS A 67 4.36 14.85 10.20
N ILE A 68 3.89 14.00 11.10
CA ILE A 68 3.34 12.67 10.77
C ILE A 68 2.07 12.82 9.93
N VAL A 69 1.12 13.64 10.37
CA VAL A 69 -0.13 13.92 9.65
C VAL A 69 0.16 14.51 8.27
N LYS A 70 1.12 15.42 8.12
CA LYS A 70 1.55 15.90 6.80
C LYS A 70 2.12 14.78 5.93
N GLY A 71 2.85 13.83 6.51
CA GLY A 71 3.34 12.64 5.79
C GLY A 71 2.19 11.75 5.30
N LEU A 72 1.17 11.59 6.14
CA LEU A 72 -0.01 10.76 5.84
C LEU A 72 -0.95 11.45 4.84
N LEU A 73 -1.23 12.73 5.01
CA LEU A 73 -2.31 13.45 4.31
C LEU A 73 -1.83 14.46 3.26
N ASN A 74 -0.56 14.43 2.85
CA ASN A 74 -0.14 15.21 1.69
C ASN A 74 -0.70 14.61 0.39
N ASN A 75 -0.79 15.46 -0.65
CA ASN A 75 -1.39 15.10 -1.93
C ASN A 75 -0.74 13.89 -2.59
N LYS A 76 0.60 13.75 -2.52
CA LYS A 76 1.29 12.61 -3.11
C LYS A 76 0.96 11.30 -2.38
N ALA A 77 0.93 11.31 -1.05
CA ALA A 77 0.62 10.14 -0.24
C ALA A 77 -0.84 9.72 -0.39
N ILE A 78 -1.77 10.67 -0.44
CA ILE A 78 -3.19 10.39 -0.69
C ILE A 78 -3.39 9.89 -2.12
N ALA A 79 -2.84 10.56 -3.14
CA ALA A 79 -2.92 10.10 -4.51
C ALA A 79 -2.39 8.67 -4.66
N ARG A 80 -1.23 8.36 -4.07
CA ARG A 80 -0.65 7.02 -4.08
C ARG A 80 -1.56 5.96 -3.45
N ARG A 81 -2.24 6.27 -2.35
CA ARG A 81 -3.12 5.32 -1.66
C ARG A 81 -4.48 5.12 -2.33
N HIS A 82 -4.96 6.13 -3.06
CA HIS A 82 -6.32 6.15 -3.60
C HIS A 82 -6.38 6.06 -5.12
N GLN A 83 -5.24 6.11 -5.81
CA GLN A 83 -5.19 5.83 -7.24
C GLN A 83 -5.54 4.36 -7.50
N ILE A 84 -6.27 4.13 -8.58
CA ILE A 84 -6.69 2.79 -8.99
C ILE A 84 -5.92 2.44 -10.25
N THR A 85 -4.75 1.86 -10.03
CA THR A 85 -3.77 1.51 -11.08
C THR A 85 -4.39 0.62 -12.15
N ALA A 86 -5.29 -0.29 -11.76
CA ALA A 86 -6.06 -1.12 -12.68
C ALA A 86 -6.78 -0.33 -13.79
N LEU A 87 -7.19 0.92 -13.58
CA LEU A 87 -7.91 1.69 -14.60
C LEU A 87 -7.01 2.52 -15.52
N SER A 88 -5.73 2.67 -15.18
CA SER A 88 -4.84 3.64 -15.82
C SER A 88 -4.34 3.17 -17.20
N LYS A 89 -4.17 1.86 -17.37
CA LYS A 89 -3.65 1.19 -18.56
C LYS A 89 -4.66 0.25 -19.23
N ALA A 90 -5.93 0.32 -18.83
CA ALA A 90 -6.98 -0.48 -19.44
C ALA A 90 -7.04 -0.23 -20.97
N PRO A 91 -7.22 -1.28 -21.80
CA PRO A 91 -7.38 -1.18 -23.24
C PRO A 91 -8.36 -0.07 -23.69
N ALA A 92 -7.94 0.71 -24.68
CA ALA A 92 -8.81 1.69 -25.32
C ALA A 92 -9.83 0.97 -26.22
N GLY A 93 -11.12 1.23 -26.01
CA GLY A 93 -12.20 0.65 -26.83
C GLY A 93 -13.18 -0.25 -26.08
N GLY A 94 -13.03 -0.38 -24.76
CA GLY A 94 -13.86 -1.26 -23.92
C GLY A 94 -13.10 -2.52 -23.52
N LEU A 95 -13.62 -3.21 -22.51
CA LEU A 95 -13.08 -4.47 -22.00
C LEU A 95 -14.05 -5.60 -22.30
N SER A 96 -13.52 -6.73 -22.71
CA SER A 96 -14.20 -8.02 -22.78
C SER A 96 -13.79 -8.88 -21.59
N LEU A 97 -14.63 -9.86 -21.24
CA LEU A 97 -14.26 -10.86 -20.23
C LEU A 97 -12.92 -11.51 -20.60
N GLU A 98 -12.11 -11.78 -19.58
CA GLU A 98 -10.76 -12.34 -19.68
C GLU A 98 -9.71 -11.40 -20.30
N ASP A 99 -10.08 -10.18 -20.70
CA ASP A 99 -9.09 -9.19 -21.13
C ASP A 99 -8.11 -8.91 -19.99
N THR A 100 -6.82 -8.92 -20.35
CA THR A 100 -5.72 -8.68 -19.43
C THR A 100 -4.93 -7.44 -19.83
N TRP A 101 -4.47 -6.68 -18.84
CA TRP A 101 -3.50 -5.62 -19.03
C TRP A 101 -2.58 -5.53 -17.81
N SER A 102 -1.45 -4.84 -17.95
CA SER A 102 -0.49 -4.70 -16.85
C SER A 102 0.01 -3.27 -16.69
N GLU A 103 0.49 -2.98 -15.48
CA GLU A 103 1.19 -1.74 -15.15
C GLU A 103 2.42 -2.05 -14.29
N VAL A 104 3.55 -1.42 -14.62
CA VAL A 104 4.76 -1.48 -13.80
C VAL A 104 4.73 -0.35 -12.78
N VAL A 105 4.72 -0.71 -11.50
CA VAL A 105 4.59 0.23 -10.37
C VAL A 105 5.78 0.12 -9.41
N PRO A 106 6.15 1.22 -8.73
CA PRO A 106 7.23 1.19 -7.77
C PRO A 106 6.77 0.50 -6.49
N SER A 107 7.68 -0.20 -5.83
CA SER A 107 7.41 -0.95 -4.62
C SER A 107 6.83 -0.12 -3.46
N PRO A 108 6.00 -0.68 -2.56
CA PRO A 108 5.56 0.05 -1.37
C PRO A 108 6.74 0.45 -0.45
N PRO A 109 6.58 1.50 0.36
CA PRO A 109 7.61 1.87 1.33
C PRO A 109 7.74 0.78 2.40
N GLY A 110 8.96 0.52 2.86
CA GLY A 110 9.23 -0.43 3.94
C GLY A 110 9.87 -1.75 3.51
N LEU A 111 9.93 -2.03 2.20
CA LEU A 111 10.72 -3.14 1.67
C LEU A 111 12.21 -2.94 1.95
N LEU A 112 12.95 -4.04 2.13
CA LEU A 112 14.38 -4.01 2.42
C LEU A 112 15.20 -3.51 1.23
N ALA A 113 14.73 -3.80 0.02
CA ALA A 113 15.26 -3.28 -1.24
C ALA A 113 14.11 -2.70 -2.06
N PRO A 114 14.24 -1.48 -2.61
CA PRO A 114 13.32 -0.98 -3.62
C PRO A 114 13.31 -1.90 -4.85
N LYS A 115 12.11 -2.11 -5.39
CA LYS A 115 11.87 -2.92 -6.58
C LYS A 115 10.80 -2.27 -7.44
N SER A 116 10.63 -2.78 -8.64
CA SER A 116 9.45 -2.54 -9.46
C SER A 116 8.63 -3.80 -9.55
N TYR A 117 7.31 -3.66 -9.54
CA TYR A 117 6.37 -4.77 -9.68
C TYR A 117 5.55 -4.59 -10.94
N GLU A 118 5.39 -5.66 -11.72
CA GLU A 118 4.39 -5.71 -12.77
C GLU A 118 3.10 -6.27 -12.16
N LYS A 119 2.08 -5.42 -12.10
CA LYS A 119 0.73 -5.82 -11.71
C LYS A 119 -0.04 -6.19 -12.96
N THR A 120 -0.63 -7.38 -12.98
CA THR A 120 -1.53 -7.85 -14.04
C THR A 120 -2.96 -7.77 -13.55
N TYR A 121 -3.82 -7.22 -14.38
CA TYR A 121 -5.24 -7.05 -14.13
C TYR A 121 -6.01 -7.87 -15.14
N THR A 122 -7.03 -8.60 -14.70
CA THR A 122 -7.87 -9.43 -15.56
C THR A 122 -9.33 -9.10 -15.29
N LEU A 123 -10.11 -8.79 -16.33
CA LEU A 123 -11.56 -8.66 -16.18
C LEU A 123 -12.16 -10.07 -15.99
N ALA A 124 -12.43 -10.45 -14.74
CA ALA A 124 -12.87 -11.80 -14.39
C ALA A 124 -14.37 -11.98 -14.55
N THR A 125 -15.18 -11.01 -14.13
CA THR A 125 -16.65 -11.09 -14.25
C THR A 125 -17.26 -9.75 -14.61
N LEU A 126 -18.43 -9.82 -15.25
CA LEU A 126 -19.28 -8.68 -15.57
C LEU A 126 -20.73 -9.10 -15.29
N ASP A 127 -21.30 -8.56 -14.22
CA ASP A 127 -22.68 -8.79 -13.81
C ASP A 127 -23.48 -7.49 -13.99
N GLU A 128 -24.32 -7.45 -15.02
CA GLU A 128 -24.99 -6.24 -15.52
C GLU A 128 -23.99 -5.09 -15.77
N THR A 129 -23.87 -4.16 -14.83
CA THR A 129 -22.95 -3.02 -14.91
C THR A 129 -21.75 -3.17 -13.97
N VAL A 130 -21.71 -4.21 -13.13
CA VAL A 130 -20.65 -4.39 -12.14
C VAL A 130 -19.56 -5.30 -12.70
N ALA A 131 -18.38 -4.71 -12.95
CA ALA A 131 -17.18 -5.44 -13.33
C ALA A 131 -16.37 -5.84 -12.09
N THR A 132 -15.89 -7.09 -12.07
CA THR A 132 -14.87 -7.55 -11.12
C THR A 132 -13.56 -7.78 -11.85
N ILE A 133 -12.52 -7.10 -11.42
CA ILE A 133 -11.16 -7.19 -11.94
C ILE A 133 -10.31 -7.91 -10.89
N GLU A 134 -9.68 -9.01 -11.28
CA GLU A 134 -8.70 -9.72 -10.46
C GLU A 134 -7.31 -9.15 -10.71
N MET A 135 -6.50 -9.12 -9.65
CA MET A 135 -5.15 -8.59 -9.70
C MET A 135 -4.14 -9.61 -9.20
N THR A 136 -3.07 -9.79 -9.96
CA THR A 136 -1.88 -10.54 -9.57
C THR A 136 -0.64 -9.71 -9.87
N GLY A 137 0.52 -10.10 -9.33
CA GLY A 137 1.72 -9.32 -9.55
C GLY A 137 2.99 -10.05 -9.16
N GLY A 138 4.08 -9.62 -9.79
CA GLY A 138 5.42 -10.15 -9.54
C GLY A 138 6.49 -9.08 -9.76
N GLU A 139 7.72 -9.37 -9.35
CA GLU A 139 8.86 -8.49 -9.58
C GLU A 139 9.07 -8.27 -11.09
N SER A 140 9.27 -7.02 -11.48
CA SER A 140 9.55 -6.64 -12.87
C SER A 140 11.01 -6.26 -13.04
N ALA A 141 11.60 -6.66 -14.17
CA ALA A 141 12.90 -6.17 -14.62
C ALA A 141 12.84 -4.73 -15.15
N GLN A 142 11.65 -4.19 -15.42
CA GLN A 142 11.46 -2.82 -15.88
C GLN A 142 11.38 -1.86 -14.69
N ALA A 143 12.07 -0.72 -14.77
CA ALA A 143 11.95 0.31 -13.76
C ALA A 143 10.60 1.04 -13.88
N ALA A 144 9.89 1.17 -12.77
CA ALA A 144 8.64 1.93 -12.72
C ALA A 144 8.87 3.44 -12.91
N GLU A 145 7.90 4.13 -13.49
CA GLU A 145 7.95 5.59 -13.60
C GLU A 145 7.88 6.25 -12.21
N GLY A 146 8.73 7.25 -11.98
CA GLY A 146 8.78 7.97 -10.70
C GLY A 146 9.45 7.19 -9.56
N ASP A 147 10.22 6.14 -9.89
CA ASP A 147 11.03 5.38 -8.95
C ASP A 147 12.18 6.24 -8.39
N THR A 148 11.84 7.11 -7.44
CA THR A 148 12.78 7.90 -6.65
C THR A 148 12.93 7.29 -5.26
N GLN A 149 12.77 5.97 -5.13
CA GLN A 149 12.80 5.34 -3.81
C GLN A 149 14.19 5.48 -3.21
N SER A 150 14.27 6.36 -2.21
CA SER A 150 15.31 6.28 -1.19
C SER A 150 15.21 4.89 -0.59
N ALA A 151 16.15 4.02 -0.97
CA ALA A 151 16.27 2.70 -0.43
C ALA A 151 16.15 2.75 1.10
N GLY A 152 15.40 1.81 1.68
CA GLY A 152 15.64 1.42 3.05
C GLY A 152 17.14 1.25 3.20
N ASN A 153 17.73 1.93 4.17
CA ASN A 153 19.18 2.17 4.32
C ASN A 153 19.97 0.88 4.67
N MET A 154 19.51 -0.27 4.20
CA MET A 154 19.94 -1.63 4.51
C MET A 154 20.80 -2.22 3.38
N GLY A 155 21.36 -1.40 2.48
CA GLY A 155 21.91 -1.79 1.17
C GLY A 155 22.70 -3.10 1.09
N MET A 156 23.56 -3.42 2.07
CA MET A 156 24.29 -4.70 2.11
C MET A 156 23.49 -5.84 2.74
N PHE A 157 22.68 -5.55 3.77
CA PHE A 157 21.82 -6.53 4.45
C PHE A 157 20.74 -7.08 3.53
N ALA A 158 20.17 -6.27 2.63
CA ALA A 158 19.16 -6.75 1.69
C ALA A 158 19.67 -7.86 0.76
N LYS A 159 20.99 -7.92 0.50
CA LYS A 159 21.61 -8.96 -0.33
C LYS A 159 21.82 -10.29 0.40
N MET A 160 21.58 -10.34 1.71
CA MET A 160 21.71 -11.54 2.53
C MET A 160 20.42 -12.36 2.61
N PHE A 161 19.33 -11.83 2.04
CA PHE A 161 18.03 -12.47 2.05
C PHE A 161 17.63 -12.90 0.65
N ASP A 162 17.17 -14.14 0.53
CA ASP A 162 16.26 -14.52 -0.54
C ASP A 162 14.93 -13.81 -0.31
N ASN A 163 14.24 -13.44 -1.38
CA ASN A 163 12.98 -12.74 -1.29
C ASN A 163 11.94 -13.39 -2.19
N GLU A 164 10.78 -13.67 -1.60
CA GLU A 164 9.57 -14.13 -2.28
C GLU A 164 8.46 -13.12 -2.05
N ASP A 165 7.80 -12.73 -3.12
CA ASP A 165 6.73 -11.74 -3.09
C ASP A 165 5.44 -12.37 -3.64
N ASP A 166 4.35 -12.22 -2.91
CA ASP A 166 3.00 -12.60 -3.32
C ASP A 166 2.12 -11.35 -3.38
N TYR A 167 1.58 -11.06 -4.56
CA TYR A 167 0.66 -9.94 -4.76
C TYR A 167 -0.68 -10.44 -5.29
N THR A 168 -1.75 -10.13 -4.57
CA THR A 168 -3.12 -10.47 -4.94
C THR A 168 -4.06 -9.29 -4.71
N GLY A 169 -5.13 -9.22 -5.48
CA GLY A 169 -6.17 -8.22 -5.26
C GLY A 169 -7.43 -8.41 -6.08
N THR A 170 -8.45 -7.64 -5.74
CA THR A 170 -9.73 -7.56 -6.45
C THR A 170 -10.23 -6.12 -6.48
N LEU A 171 -10.84 -5.72 -7.59
CA LEU A 171 -11.52 -4.43 -7.75
C LEU A 171 -12.92 -4.69 -8.29
N LYS A 172 -13.92 -4.08 -7.64
CA LYS A 172 -15.31 -4.03 -8.10
C LYS A 172 -15.67 -2.60 -8.46
N ILE A 173 -16.12 -2.40 -9.69
CA ILE A 173 -16.51 -1.10 -10.23
C ILE A 173 -17.86 -1.20 -10.92
N ASP A 174 -18.74 -0.24 -10.68
CA ASP A 174 -19.95 -0.05 -11.48
C ASP A 174 -19.59 0.77 -12.72
N LEU A 175 -19.68 0.12 -13.88
CA LEU A 175 -19.35 0.71 -15.18
C LEU A 175 -20.36 1.76 -15.64
N ALA A 176 -21.60 1.75 -15.13
CA ALA A 176 -22.59 2.75 -15.49
C ALA A 176 -22.31 4.10 -14.81
N THR A 177 -21.85 4.06 -13.56
CA THR A 177 -21.58 5.26 -12.76
C THR A 177 -20.09 5.62 -12.72
N GLY A 178 -19.21 4.67 -13.04
CA GLY A 178 -17.77 4.77 -12.83
C GLY A 178 -17.37 4.68 -11.36
N GLU A 179 -18.30 4.29 -10.48
CA GLU A 179 -18.06 4.24 -9.04
C GLU A 179 -17.35 2.95 -8.62
N VAL A 180 -16.33 3.12 -7.79
CA VAL A 180 -15.60 2.01 -7.20
C VAL A 180 -16.38 1.52 -5.99
N LEU A 181 -16.86 0.29 -6.06
CA LEU A 181 -17.68 -0.32 -5.02
C LEU A 181 -16.79 -0.91 -3.92
N ALA A 182 -15.72 -1.60 -4.32
CA ALA A 182 -14.73 -2.17 -3.42
C ALA A 182 -13.39 -2.35 -4.13
N SER A 183 -12.29 -2.19 -3.42
CA SER A 183 -10.95 -2.60 -3.87
C SER A 183 -10.18 -3.17 -2.69
N ASN A 184 -9.49 -4.29 -2.91
CA ASN A 184 -8.57 -4.86 -1.93
C ASN A 184 -7.30 -5.33 -2.64
N GLU A 185 -6.16 -4.85 -2.20
CA GLU A 185 -4.84 -5.22 -2.71
C GLU A 185 -3.98 -5.65 -1.52
N THR A 186 -3.23 -6.74 -1.67
CA THR A 186 -2.29 -7.23 -0.66
C THR A 186 -0.98 -7.62 -1.33
N LEU A 187 0.13 -7.04 -0.88
CA LEU A 187 1.49 -7.51 -1.12
C LEU A 187 2.01 -8.15 0.17
N ILE A 188 2.47 -9.39 0.07
CA ILE A 188 3.25 -10.06 1.11
C ILE A 188 4.66 -10.24 0.56
N SER A 189 5.64 -9.62 1.21
CA SER A 189 7.05 -9.76 0.87
C SER A 189 7.75 -10.50 2.00
N THR A 190 8.26 -11.68 1.70
CA THR A 190 8.94 -12.56 2.65
C THR A 190 10.43 -12.57 2.35
N TYR A 191 11.24 -12.34 3.37
CA TYR A 191 12.70 -12.34 3.30
C TYR A 191 13.25 -13.47 4.15
N ILE A 192 14.10 -14.30 3.57
CA ILE A 192 14.68 -15.47 4.22
C ILE A 192 16.21 -15.37 4.16
N ALA A 193 16.87 -15.35 5.31
CA ALA A 193 18.32 -15.49 5.41
C ALA A 193 18.64 -16.81 6.12
N GLN A 194 19.63 -17.54 5.60
CA GLN A 194 20.10 -18.80 6.16
C GLN A 194 21.59 -18.70 6.45
N GLU A 195 21.99 -19.03 7.68
CA GLU A 195 23.40 -19.05 8.07
C GLU A 195 23.72 -20.37 8.76
N MET A 196 24.76 -21.07 8.31
CA MET A 196 25.28 -22.23 9.01
C MET A 196 26.27 -21.75 10.07
N PRO A 197 25.99 -21.91 11.38
CA PRO A 197 26.91 -21.46 12.42
C PRO A 197 28.22 -22.24 12.35
N ALA A 198 29.36 -21.57 12.52
CA ALA A 198 30.68 -22.20 12.43
C ALA A 198 30.89 -23.39 13.39
N ASN A 199 30.14 -23.42 14.51
CA ASN A 199 30.10 -24.52 15.48
C ASN A 199 28.67 -25.08 15.63
N GLY A 200 27.84 -24.93 14.60
CA GLY A 200 26.46 -25.43 14.57
C GLY A 200 26.44 -26.95 14.47
N ASP A 201 25.38 -27.54 14.99
CA ASP A 201 25.11 -28.97 14.82
C ASP A 201 24.70 -29.23 13.37
N PRO A 202 25.50 -29.97 12.57
CA PRO A 202 25.22 -30.17 11.15
C PRO A 202 23.91 -30.96 10.93
N ASP A 203 23.45 -31.73 11.91
CA ASP A 203 22.20 -32.48 11.83
C ASP A 203 20.96 -31.58 12.04
N LYS A 204 21.14 -30.37 12.60
CA LYS A 204 20.05 -29.39 12.79
C LYS A 204 19.85 -28.44 11.61
N GLY A 205 20.83 -28.36 10.70
CA GLY A 205 20.79 -27.45 9.56
C GLY A 205 21.11 -25.99 9.93
N PRO A 206 20.98 -25.06 8.97
CA PRO A 206 21.28 -23.64 9.19
C PRO A 206 20.25 -22.96 10.09
N ASP A 207 20.68 -21.92 10.80
CA ASP A 207 19.76 -20.97 11.43
C ASP A 207 19.03 -20.19 10.33
N VAL A 208 17.72 -20.02 10.48
CA VAL A 208 16.86 -19.34 9.50
C VAL A 208 16.22 -18.12 10.13
N LEU A 209 16.45 -16.94 9.54
CA LEU A 209 15.73 -15.72 9.86
C LEU A 209 14.69 -15.45 8.77
N THR A 210 13.41 -15.39 9.17
CA THR A 210 12.31 -14.97 8.30
C THR A 210 11.80 -13.61 8.73
N MET A 211 11.71 -12.68 7.79
CA MET A 211 11.08 -11.37 7.97
C MET A 211 9.97 -11.21 6.95
N GLN A 212 8.89 -10.52 7.33
CA GLN A 212 7.76 -10.31 6.45
C GLN A 212 7.30 -8.85 6.49
N LEU A 213 7.07 -8.29 5.31
CA LEU A 213 6.29 -7.08 5.12
C LEU A 213 4.93 -7.47 4.55
N THR A 214 3.86 -6.96 5.15
CA THR A 214 2.52 -6.98 4.53
C THR A 214 2.11 -5.55 4.24
N ASP A 215 1.86 -5.25 2.97
CA ASP A 215 1.24 -3.99 2.54
C ASP A 215 -0.18 -4.30 2.04
N ARG A 216 -1.19 -3.73 2.71
CA ARG A 216 -2.60 -3.98 2.37
C ARG A 216 -3.34 -2.66 2.22
N VAL A 217 -4.04 -2.53 1.10
CA VAL A 217 -4.91 -1.39 0.79
C VAL A 217 -6.32 -1.91 0.59
N GLN A 218 -7.28 -1.32 1.32
CA GLN A 218 -8.69 -1.65 1.19
C GLN A 218 -9.52 -0.37 1.05
N LEU A 219 -10.38 -0.34 0.05
CA LEU A 219 -11.36 0.70 -0.22
C LEU A 219 -12.74 0.04 -0.31
N GLU A 220 -13.74 0.66 0.29
CA GLU A 220 -15.11 0.20 0.26
C GLU A 220 -16.04 1.41 0.22
N LYS A 221 -17.07 1.35 -0.63
CA LYS A 221 -18.11 2.35 -0.66
C LYS A 221 -18.94 2.23 0.62
N LEU A 222 -19.04 3.33 1.37
CA LEU A 222 -19.94 3.40 2.52
C LEU A 222 -21.38 3.60 2.03
N ASN A 223 -22.29 2.82 2.60
CA ASN A 223 -23.74 2.90 2.34
C ASN A 223 -24.38 4.14 2.95
#